data_AF-A0A3G6PBD7-F1
#
_entry.id   AF-A0A3G6PBD7-F1
#
_cell.length_a   1.000
_cell.length_b   1.000
_cell.length_c   1.000
_cell.angle_alpha   90.00
_cell.angle_beta   90.00
_cell.angle_gamma   90.00
#
_symmetry.space_group_name_H-M   'P 1'
#
loop_
_entity.id
_entity.type
_entity.pdbx_description
1 polymer ?
#
loop_
_entity_poly.entity_id
_entity_poly.type
_entity_poly.pdbx_seq_one_letter_code
_entity_poly.pdbx_strand_id
1 'polypeptide(L)'
;MKKIMSIISMCAFSIAFAQTGINTESPKATLDVTAQKKVLTIDGLLPPRLTLAELTEKGNTLYGMEQDGAIIYITDASGGDKLSQRENIQSKGLYIFDAEEANKEGRWMCLFCYGLA
;
A
#
# COMPACT_ATOMS: atom_id res chain seq x y z
N MET A 1 -9.27 -25.95 45.90
CA MET A 1 -9.54 -26.38 44.51
C MET A 1 -10.31 -25.33 43.70
N LYS A 2 -11.42 -24.76 44.21
CA LYS A 2 -12.19 -23.71 43.50
C LYS A 2 -11.42 -22.43 43.11
N LYS A 3 -10.43 -22.01 43.92
CA LYS A 3 -9.60 -20.81 43.62
C LYS A 3 -8.57 -21.02 42.49
N ILE A 4 -8.15 -22.26 42.24
CA ILE A 4 -7.15 -22.58 41.19
C ILE A 4 -7.84 -22.63 39.82
N MET A 5 -9.09 -23.10 39.75
CA MET A 5 -9.88 -23.10 38.51
C MET A 5 -10.15 -21.68 37.98
N SER A 6 -10.26 -20.68 38.87
CA SER A 6 -10.50 -19.29 38.46
C SER A 6 -9.28 -18.62 37.81
N ILE A 7 -8.06 -19.09 38.12
CA ILE A 7 -6.80 -18.54 37.56
C ILE A 7 -6.54 -19.13 36.16
N ILE A 8 -6.86 -20.41 35.95
CA ILE A 8 -6.69 -21.08 34.65
C ILE A 8 -7.63 -20.49 33.59
N SER A 9 -8.83 -20.06 33.98
CA SER A 9 -9.78 -19.42 33.06
C SER A 9 -9.33 -18.03 32.60
N MET A 10 -8.44 -17.35 33.32
CA MET A 10 -7.99 -15.99 32.99
C MET A 10 -6.78 -16.00 32.03
N CYS A 11 -6.05 -17.12 31.94
CA CYS A 11 -4.89 -17.27 31.05
C CYS A 11 -5.26 -17.73 29.62
N ALA A 12 -6.53 -17.98 29.32
CA ALA A 12 -6.95 -18.56 28.04
C ALA A 12 -7.23 -17.56 26.90
N PHE A 13 -7.00 -16.24 27.09
CA PHE A 13 -7.55 -15.21 26.20
C PHE A 13 -6.58 -14.46 25.26
N SER A 14 -5.31 -14.87 25.10
CA SER A 14 -4.36 -13.96 24.40
C SER A 14 -3.52 -14.56 23.28
N ILE A 15 -4.02 -15.57 22.56
CA ILE A 15 -3.42 -15.95 21.28
C ILE A 15 -4.50 -15.98 20.18
N ALA A 16 -5.21 -14.87 20.02
CA ALA A 16 -5.82 -14.57 18.73
C ALA A 16 -4.65 -14.29 17.77
N PHE A 17 -4.22 -15.30 17.02
CA PHE A 17 -3.34 -15.10 15.89
C PHE A 17 -4.02 -14.05 15.00
N ALA A 18 -3.35 -12.91 14.81
CA ALA A 18 -3.75 -11.90 13.85
C ALA A 18 -3.76 -12.56 12.46
N GLN A 19 -4.88 -13.16 12.07
CA GLN A 19 -5.05 -13.71 10.73
C GLN A 19 -5.07 -12.51 9.78
N THR A 20 -3.91 -12.12 9.29
CA THR A 20 -3.75 -11.04 8.30
C THR A 20 -3.84 -11.65 6.91
N GLY A 21 -5.03 -12.17 6.63
CA GLY A 21 -5.42 -12.69 5.35
C GLY A 21 -6.82 -12.18 5.01
N ILE A 22 -7.00 -11.58 3.83
CA ILE A 22 -8.32 -11.14 3.38
C ILE A 22 -8.91 -12.24 2.50
N ASN A 23 -9.95 -12.91 3.01
CA ASN A 23 -10.53 -14.09 2.38
C ASN A 23 -9.51 -15.23 2.17
N THR A 24 -8.62 -15.51 3.13
CA THR A 24 -7.71 -16.68 3.09
C THR A 24 -7.69 -17.41 4.42
N GLU A 25 -8.08 -18.69 4.40
CA GLU A 25 -8.15 -19.53 5.60
C GLU A 25 -6.76 -20.01 6.06
N SER A 26 -5.75 -19.91 5.19
CA SER A 26 -4.37 -20.30 5.48
C SER A 26 -3.41 -19.37 4.76
N PRO A 27 -3.24 -18.13 5.25
CA PRO A 27 -2.42 -17.11 4.61
C PRO A 27 -0.97 -17.60 4.44
N LYS A 28 -0.41 -17.42 3.24
CA LYS A 28 0.99 -17.77 2.93
C LYS A 28 1.96 -16.59 3.01
N ALA A 29 1.46 -15.41 3.32
CA ALA A 29 2.22 -14.18 3.49
C ALA A 29 1.55 -13.31 4.57
N THR A 30 2.23 -12.25 5.00
CA THR A 30 1.69 -11.26 5.96
C THR A 30 0.42 -10.56 5.46
N LEU A 31 0.24 -10.45 4.15
CA LEU A 31 -1.03 -10.11 3.53
C LEU A 31 -1.26 -11.07 2.37
N ASP A 32 -2.21 -11.97 2.54
CA ASP A 32 -2.64 -12.90 1.49
C ASP A 32 -4.12 -12.62 1.18
N VAL A 33 -4.41 -12.31 -0.08
CA VAL A 33 -5.73 -11.91 -0.56
C VAL A 33 -6.12 -12.87 -1.66
N THR A 34 -7.19 -13.65 -1.45
CA THR A 34 -7.69 -14.57 -2.48
C THR A 34 -8.99 -14.07 -3.09
N ALA A 35 -9.12 -14.30 -4.41
CA ALA A 35 -10.32 -13.98 -5.17
C ALA A 35 -11.50 -14.83 -4.71
N GLN A 36 -12.70 -14.25 -4.62
CA GLN A 36 -13.91 -15.00 -4.22
C GLN A 36 -14.43 -15.94 -5.30
N LYS A 37 -14.01 -15.77 -6.56
CA LYS A 37 -14.38 -16.63 -7.72
C LYS A 37 -15.89 -16.78 -7.92
N LYS A 38 -16.66 -15.71 -7.73
CA LYS A 38 -18.12 -15.67 -7.99
C LYS A 38 -18.43 -14.73 -9.16
N VAL A 39 -19.45 -15.07 -9.94
CA VAL A 39 -19.80 -14.43 -11.23
C VAL A 39 -20.08 -12.92 -11.12
N LEU A 40 -20.40 -12.41 -9.92
CA LEU A 40 -20.73 -10.99 -9.68
C LEU A 40 -19.87 -10.34 -8.59
N THR A 41 -18.74 -10.94 -8.23
CA THR A 41 -17.79 -10.32 -7.29
C THR A 41 -16.71 -9.58 -8.06
N ILE A 42 -16.46 -8.33 -7.66
CA ILE A 42 -15.31 -7.56 -8.15
C ILE A 42 -14.13 -7.88 -7.24
N ASP A 43 -13.17 -8.65 -7.75
CA ASP A 43 -11.91 -8.92 -7.06
C ASP A 43 -10.86 -7.87 -7.47
N GLY A 44 -10.13 -7.31 -6.50
CA GLY A 44 -9.07 -6.35 -6.79
C GLY A 44 -8.48 -5.72 -5.54
N LEU A 45 -7.26 -5.19 -5.67
CA LEU A 45 -6.60 -4.36 -4.66
C LEU A 45 -6.48 -2.94 -5.20
N LEU A 46 -7.10 -2.00 -4.51
CA LEU A 46 -7.03 -0.58 -4.87
C LEU A 46 -5.99 0.11 -3.99
N PRO A 47 -4.82 0.49 -4.53
CA PRO A 47 -3.91 1.37 -3.80
C PRO A 47 -4.55 2.76 -3.66
N PRO A 48 -4.01 3.63 -2.76
CA PRO A 48 -4.40 5.02 -2.71
C PRO A 48 -4.33 5.68 -4.10
N ARG A 49 -5.38 6.40 -4.46
CA ARG A 49 -5.52 7.06 -5.76
C ARG A 49 -5.41 8.56 -5.58
N LEU A 50 -4.58 9.20 -6.39
CA LEU A 50 -4.32 10.63 -6.35
C LEU A 50 -4.16 11.15 -7.78
N THR A 51 -4.50 12.39 -8.01
CA THR A 51 -4.00 13.15 -9.17
C THR A 51 -2.57 13.63 -8.87
N LEU A 52 -1.81 13.97 -9.91
CA LEU A 52 -0.51 14.60 -9.73
C LEU A 52 -0.62 15.92 -8.97
N ALA A 53 -1.72 16.68 -9.14
CA ALA A 53 -1.97 17.91 -8.39
C ALA A 53 -2.14 17.65 -6.88
N GLU A 54 -2.92 16.65 -6.48
CA GLU A 54 -3.08 16.28 -5.06
C GLU A 54 -1.77 15.75 -4.46
N LEU A 55 -0.97 15.02 -5.25
CA LEU A 55 0.36 14.61 -4.83
C LEU A 55 1.31 15.80 -4.71
N THR A 56 1.16 16.82 -5.55
CA THR A 56 1.91 18.07 -5.44
C THR A 56 1.63 18.80 -4.14
N GLU A 57 0.38 18.86 -3.71
CA GLU A 57 -0.01 19.49 -2.45
C GLU A 57 0.59 18.82 -1.21
N LYS A 58 0.97 17.53 -1.31
CA LYS A 58 1.71 16.82 -0.26
C LYS A 58 3.18 17.27 -0.14
N GLY A 59 3.72 17.99 -1.13
CA GLY A 59 5.09 18.45 -1.16
C GLY A 59 6.12 17.33 -1.30
N ASN A 60 7.38 17.62 -0.93
CA ASN A 60 8.53 16.72 -1.12
C ASN A 60 9.14 16.20 0.20
N THR A 61 8.45 16.36 1.33
CA THR A 61 9.01 16.05 2.67
C THR A 61 8.28 14.93 3.40
N LEU A 62 7.07 14.56 2.95
CA LEU A 62 6.26 13.53 3.61
C LEU A 62 6.63 12.10 3.21
N TYR A 63 7.19 11.91 2.02
CA TYR A 63 7.68 10.62 1.56
C TYR A 63 9.20 10.59 1.68
N GLY A 64 9.72 9.59 2.39
CA GLY A 64 11.14 9.36 2.59
C GLY A 64 11.42 7.88 2.86
N MET A 65 12.52 7.56 3.53
CA MET A 65 12.95 6.17 3.78
C MET A 65 11.87 5.28 4.41
N GLU A 66 11.04 5.82 5.31
CA GLU A 66 9.95 5.07 5.97
C GLU A 66 8.76 4.74 5.04
N GLN A 67 8.72 5.36 3.87
CA GLN A 67 7.71 5.13 2.82
C GLN A 67 8.32 4.49 1.57
N ASP A 68 9.57 4.02 1.65
CA ASP A 68 10.17 3.24 0.58
C ASP A 68 9.31 2.01 0.25
N GLY A 69 9.01 1.84 -1.03
CA GLY A 69 8.08 0.81 -1.50
C GLY A 69 6.59 1.16 -1.39
N ALA A 70 6.22 2.39 -1.00
CA ALA A 70 4.82 2.83 -1.01
C ALA A 70 4.26 2.82 -2.43
N ILE A 71 3.06 2.27 -2.60
CA ILE A 71 2.40 2.17 -3.92
C ILE A 71 1.20 3.09 -3.97
N ILE A 72 1.11 3.88 -5.04
CA ILE A 72 -0.05 4.73 -5.35
C ILE A 72 -0.47 4.55 -6.81
N TYR A 73 -1.70 4.94 -7.12
CA TYR A 73 -2.17 5.04 -8.49
C TYR A 73 -2.44 6.51 -8.85
N ILE A 74 -1.74 7.02 -9.85
CA ILE A 74 -1.99 8.35 -10.42
C ILE A 74 -3.14 8.26 -11.41
N THR A 75 -4.25 8.94 -11.11
CA THR A 75 -5.46 8.96 -11.95
C THR A 75 -5.38 9.95 -13.09
N ASP A 76 -4.70 11.08 -12.87
CA ASP A 76 -4.47 12.15 -13.84
C ASP A 76 -3.11 12.80 -13.58
N ALA A 77 -2.31 12.94 -14.63
CA ALA A 77 -0.97 13.53 -14.61
C ALA A 77 -0.88 14.88 -15.35
N SER A 78 -2.02 15.46 -15.75
CA SER A 78 -2.07 16.73 -16.49
C SER A 78 -1.90 17.97 -15.60
N GLY A 79 -2.22 17.86 -14.30
CA GLY A 79 -2.06 18.93 -13.30
C GLY A 79 -0.81 18.78 -12.43
N GLY A 80 -0.62 19.70 -11.48
CA GLY A 80 0.51 19.67 -10.54
C GLY A 80 1.84 20.09 -11.15
N ASP A 81 2.94 19.67 -10.51
CA ASP A 81 4.30 19.91 -10.98
C ASP A 81 5.08 18.59 -11.04
N LYS A 82 6.21 18.62 -11.76
CA LYS A 82 7.11 17.46 -11.94
C LYS A 82 8.48 17.74 -11.34
N LEU A 83 8.52 18.26 -10.12
CA LEU A 83 9.76 18.60 -9.43
C LEU A 83 10.15 17.51 -8.44
N SER A 84 11.45 17.24 -8.32
CA SER A 84 12.02 16.34 -7.31
C SER A 84 11.31 14.98 -7.33
N GLN A 85 10.65 14.58 -6.24
CA GLN A 85 9.98 13.29 -6.07
C GLN A 85 9.02 12.94 -7.21
N ARG A 86 8.45 13.92 -7.91
CA ARG A 86 7.43 13.75 -8.96
C ARG A 86 7.96 13.82 -10.39
N GLU A 87 9.27 13.99 -10.59
CA GLU A 87 9.83 14.24 -11.94
C GLU A 87 9.55 13.11 -12.95
N ASN A 88 9.43 11.88 -12.46
CA ASN A 88 9.17 10.69 -13.27
C ASN A 88 7.67 10.42 -13.52
N ILE A 89 6.77 11.26 -13.00
CA ILE A 89 5.33 11.11 -13.21
C ILE A 89 4.93 11.80 -14.53
N GLN A 90 4.87 11.01 -15.60
CA GLN A 90 4.54 11.50 -16.95
C GLN A 90 3.10 11.22 -17.38
N SER A 91 2.45 10.24 -16.77
CA SER A 91 1.12 9.80 -17.17
C SER A 91 0.35 9.15 -16.02
N LYS A 92 -0.92 8.82 -16.25
CA LYS A 92 -1.69 7.99 -15.33
C LYS A 92 -1.06 6.60 -15.23
N GLY A 93 -1.06 6.00 -14.04
CA GLY A 93 -0.40 4.72 -13.84
C GLY A 93 -0.21 4.32 -12.38
N LEU A 94 0.33 3.13 -12.19
CA LEU A 94 0.77 2.61 -10.90
C LEU A 94 2.22 3.04 -10.65
N TYR A 95 2.45 3.68 -9.52
CA TYR A 95 3.77 4.19 -9.12
C TYR A 95 4.18 3.60 -7.77
N ILE A 96 5.48 3.33 -7.64
CA ILE A 96 6.13 2.96 -6.38
C ILE A 96 7.08 4.08 -5.97
N PHE A 97 7.13 4.41 -4.68
CA PHE A 97 8.13 5.34 -4.17
C PHE A 97 9.44 4.59 -3.96
N ASP A 98 10.49 5.01 -4.64
CA ASP A 98 11.87 4.58 -4.40
C ASP A 98 12.54 5.69 -3.58
N ALA A 99 12.85 5.44 -2.32
CA ALA A 99 13.43 6.44 -1.43
C ALA A 99 14.95 6.64 -1.64
N GLU A 100 15.63 5.70 -2.30
CA GLU A 100 17.09 5.76 -2.51
C GLU A 100 17.45 6.50 -3.79
N GLU A 101 16.51 6.63 -4.72
CA GLU A 101 16.74 7.28 -6.00
C GLU A 101 17.19 8.75 -5.86
N ALA A 102 18.04 9.17 -6.79
CA ALA A 102 18.63 10.51 -6.85
C ALA A 102 19.31 10.93 -5.53
N ASN A 103 20.24 10.11 -5.05
CA ASN A 103 21.01 10.34 -3.81
C ASN A 103 20.14 10.42 -2.54
N LYS A 104 19.15 9.53 -2.41
CA LYS A 104 18.22 9.45 -1.26
C LYS A 104 17.23 10.62 -1.13
N GLU A 105 16.98 11.32 -2.23
CA GLU A 105 15.90 12.32 -2.29
C GLU A 105 14.54 11.70 -2.63
N GLY A 106 14.57 10.50 -3.22
CA GLY A 106 13.45 9.65 -3.53
C GLY A 106 12.66 10.09 -4.76
N ARG A 107 12.10 9.14 -5.52
CA ARG A 107 11.34 9.36 -6.74
C ARG A 107 10.14 8.42 -6.84
N TRP A 108 9.05 8.92 -7.41
CA TRP A 108 7.92 8.10 -7.83
C TRP A 108 8.25 7.40 -9.15
N MET A 109 8.54 6.11 -9.07
CA MET A 109 8.91 5.28 -10.21
C MET A 109 7.69 4.59 -10.80
N CYS A 110 7.57 4.66 -12.12
CA CYS A 110 6.48 4.01 -12.83
C CYS A 110 6.64 2.48 -12.81
N LEU A 111 5.68 1.76 -12.22
CA LEU A 111 5.57 0.30 -12.36
C LEU A 111 4.77 -0.09 -13.60
N PHE A 112 3.67 0.63 -13.85
CA PHE A 112 2.82 0.41 -15.02
C PHE A 112 2.06 1.69 -15.35
N CYS A 113 2.51 2.41 -16.38
CA CYS A 113 1.93 3.68 -16.79
C CYS A 113 1.57 3.66 -18.27
N TYR A 114 0.53 4.40 -18.62
CA TYR A 114 0.01 4.43 -19.97
C TYR A 114 0.66 5.55 -20.78
N GLY A 115 1.00 5.31 -22.05
CA GLY A 115 1.46 6.37 -22.96
C GLY A 115 2.93 6.79 -22.81
N LEU A 116 3.75 5.97 -22.16
CA LEU A 116 5.21 6.01 -22.33
C LEU A 116 5.54 5.13 -23.55
N ALA A 117 5.80 5.77 -24.69
CA ALA A 117 6.45 5.16 -25.85
C ALA A 117 7.92 5.57 -25.85
#